data_AF-A0A0M3IM92-F1
#
_entry.id   AF-A0A0M3IM92-F1
#
_cell.length_a   1.000
_cell.length_b   1.000
_cell.length_c   1.000
_cell.angle_alpha   90.00
_cell.angle_beta   90.00
_cell.angle_gamma   90.00
#
_symmetry.space_group_name_H-M   'P 1'
#
loop_
_entity.id
_entity.type
_entity.pdbx_description
1 polymer ?
#
loop_
_entity_poly.entity_id
_entity_poly.type
_entity_poly.pdbx_seq_one_letter_code
_entity_poly.pdbx_strand_id
1 'polypeptide(L)'
;MNYSMKCWSERHQLLSGSTLEMIVFTLLFPPICILGIAGNTLNLMVLLSSEMRSRANSLLACLAFCDIVFLLLMIPHSLANFNVFALNYFFRWYYLSAKIHLITLANWSSAVAIWLVVAVCAERVMGIRHPFHTRAHWSRYCTAAIVFTIVLLAGMLTFYNNFSHICVVKEFCNRTQVMAKCFDVTLDTLVYFLLRFLSPIIL
;
A
#
# COMPACT_ATOMS: atom_id res chain seq x y z
N MET A 1 7.94 15.46 -35.06
CA MET A 1 9.32 15.10 -34.65
C MET A 1 9.27 13.74 -33.97
N ASN A 2 10.28 12.88 -34.10
CA ASN A 2 10.24 11.52 -33.53
C ASN A 2 10.54 11.58 -32.02
N TYR A 3 9.53 11.84 -31.20
CA TYR A 3 9.65 12.13 -29.75
C TYR A 3 10.27 10.97 -28.94
N SER A 4 10.24 9.75 -29.47
CA SER A 4 10.94 8.59 -28.91
C SER A 4 12.46 8.75 -28.84
N MET A 5 13.07 9.73 -29.51
CA MET A 5 14.53 9.98 -29.47
C MET A 5 14.96 11.00 -28.41
N LYS A 6 14.03 11.68 -27.73
CA LYS A 6 14.38 12.67 -26.69
C LYS A 6 14.75 11.96 -25.39
N CYS A 7 15.95 12.24 -24.90
CA CYS A 7 16.49 11.66 -23.67
C CYS A 7 16.42 12.69 -22.53
N TRP A 8 15.98 12.26 -21.36
CA TRP A 8 15.88 13.10 -20.16
C TRP A 8 17.07 12.87 -19.23
N SER A 9 17.53 13.93 -18.57
CA SER A 9 18.56 13.86 -17.53
C SER A 9 18.07 13.06 -16.32
N GLU A 10 18.97 12.29 -15.68
CA GLU A 10 18.69 11.37 -14.56
C GLU A 10 17.90 12.01 -13.41
N ARG A 11 18.11 13.30 -13.15
CA ARG A 11 17.37 14.03 -12.10
C ARG A 11 15.86 14.08 -12.35
N HIS A 12 15.43 14.11 -13.62
CA HIS A 12 14.01 14.10 -14.00
C HIS A 12 13.42 12.68 -14.03
N GLN A 13 14.24 11.65 -13.85
CA GLN A 13 13.83 10.25 -13.89
C GLN A 13 13.58 9.69 -12.49
N LEU A 14 14.08 10.34 -11.44
CA LEU A 14 13.81 9.95 -10.06
C LEU A 14 12.32 10.12 -9.77
N LEU A 15 11.72 9.12 -9.12
CA LEU A 15 10.29 9.14 -8.75
C LEU A 15 9.97 10.18 -7.67
N SER A 16 10.99 10.61 -6.93
CA SER A 16 10.87 11.55 -5.82
C SER A 16 10.70 12.97 -6.35
N GLY A 17 9.53 13.57 -6.12
CA GLY A 17 9.24 14.94 -6.52
C GLY A 17 9.95 15.97 -5.64
N SER A 18 10.31 15.57 -4.41
CA SER A 18 11.06 16.39 -3.46
C SER A 18 12.25 15.64 -2.86
N THR A 19 13.26 16.39 -2.38
CA THR A 19 14.39 15.83 -1.62
C THR A 19 13.93 15.14 -0.33
N LEU A 20 12.80 15.60 0.25
CA LEU A 20 12.23 15.05 1.47
C LEU A 20 11.71 13.62 1.26
N GLU A 21 10.94 13.38 0.20
CA GLU A 21 10.44 12.05 -0.15
C GLU A 21 11.59 11.04 -0.32
N MET A 22 12.66 11.45 -0.98
CA MET A 22 13.85 10.62 -1.18
C MET A 22 14.48 10.25 0.16
N ILE A 23 14.67 11.22 1.05
CA ILE A 23 15.22 10.97 2.39
C ILE A 23 14.32 10.02 3.18
N VAL A 24 13.00 10.25 3.18
CA VAL A 24 12.05 9.41 3.93
C VAL A 24 12.09 7.97 3.43
N PHE A 25 11.99 7.73 2.12
CA PHE A 25 11.91 6.38 1.57
C PHE A 25 13.24 5.65 1.52
N THR A 26 14.37 6.36 1.54
CA THR A 26 15.71 5.77 1.45
C THR A 26 16.37 5.60 2.81
N LEU A 27 16.14 6.52 3.76
CA LEU A 27 16.82 6.54 5.06
C LEU A 27 15.90 6.08 6.21
N LEU A 28 14.66 6.57 6.26
CA LEU A 28 13.75 6.29 7.39
C LEU A 28 12.97 5.00 7.20
N PHE A 29 12.47 4.75 5.99
CA PHE A 29 11.61 3.60 5.72
C PHE A 29 12.30 2.24 5.90
N PRO A 30 13.54 1.99 5.43
CA PRO A 30 14.17 0.68 5.56
C PRO A 30 14.32 0.17 7.00
N PRO A 31 14.85 0.96 7.98
CA PRO A 31 14.93 0.48 9.36
C PRO A 31 13.55 0.27 9.99
N ILE A 32 12.57 1.13 9.69
CA ILE A 32 11.18 0.96 10.16
C ILE A 32 10.58 -0.33 9.61
N CYS A 33 10.82 -0.63 8.33
CA CYS A 33 10.33 -1.85 7.69
C CYS A 33 10.95 -3.11 8.32
N ILE A 34 12.25 -3.13 8.58
CA ILE A 34 12.94 -4.27 9.21
C ILE A 34 12.40 -4.49 10.62
N LEU A 35 12.36 -3.43 11.43
CA LEU A 35 11.85 -3.51 12.81
C LEU A 35 10.36 -3.87 12.84
N GLY A 36 9.58 -3.32 11.91
CA GLY A 36 8.14 -3.59 11.79
C GLY A 36 7.84 -5.03 11.40
N ILE A 37 8.56 -5.59 10.42
CA ILE A 37 8.39 -7.00 10.04
C ILE A 37 8.83 -7.92 11.18
N ALA A 38 10.00 -7.66 11.78
CA ALA A 38 10.50 -8.46 12.90
C ALA A 38 9.54 -8.43 14.09
N GLY A 39 9.11 -7.23 14.51
CA GLY A 39 8.21 -7.03 15.65
C GLY A 39 6.83 -7.66 15.42
N ASN A 40 6.22 -7.46 14.26
CA ASN A 40 4.93 -8.06 13.96
C ASN A 40 5.00 -9.58 13.78
N THR A 41 6.11 -10.11 13.28
CA THR A 41 6.30 -11.57 13.17
C THR A 41 6.43 -12.20 14.55
N LEU A 42 7.17 -11.58 15.47
CA LEU A 42 7.24 -12.03 16.87
C LEU A 42 5.88 -11.95 17.55
N ASN A 43 5.14 -10.86 17.35
CA ASN A 43 3.78 -10.72 17.89
C ASN A 43 2.87 -11.84 17.38
N LEU A 44 2.91 -12.14 16.07
CA LEU A 44 2.15 -13.22 15.45
C LEU A 44 2.54 -14.59 16.03
N MET A 45 3.84 -14.87 16.19
CA MET A 45 4.33 -16.13 16.76
C MET A 45 3.84 -16.35 18.19
N VAL A 46 3.90 -15.31 19.03
CA VAL A 46 3.45 -15.38 20.43
C VAL A 46 1.93 -15.54 20.52
N LEU A 47 1.16 -14.77 19.74
CA LEU A 47 -0.30 -14.77 19.80
C LEU A 47 -0.95 -16.02 19.19
N LEU A 48 -0.26 -16.70 18.28
CA LEU A 48 -0.72 -17.97 17.69
C LEU A 48 -0.44 -19.20 18.57
N SER A 49 0.29 -19.04 19.69
CA SER A 49 0.53 -20.14 20.64
C SER A 49 -0.78 -20.67 21.24
N SER A 50 -0.86 -22.00 21.51
CA SER A 50 -2.08 -22.66 22.01
C SER A 50 -2.57 -22.06 23.32
N GLU A 51 -1.63 -21.68 24.18
CA GLU A 51 -1.88 -21.16 25.52
C GLU A 51 -2.51 -19.76 25.51
N MET A 52 -2.26 -18.97 24.47
CA MET A 52 -2.74 -17.59 24.37
C MET A 52 -3.95 -17.43 23.45
N ARG A 53 -4.63 -18.50 23.03
CA ARG A 53 -5.70 -18.42 22.04
C ARG A 53 -7.00 -17.81 22.59
N SER A 54 -7.09 -16.49 22.60
CA SER A 54 -8.27 -15.71 22.97
C SER A 54 -8.84 -14.93 21.77
N ARG A 55 -10.06 -14.40 21.91
CA ARG A 55 -10.72 -13.56 20.88
C ARG A 55 -9.89 -12.32 20.56
N ALA A 56 -9.49 -11.58 21.61
CA ALA A 56 -8.64 -10.40 21.48
C ALA A 56 -7.30 -10.73 20.83
N ASN A 57 -6.70 -11.88 21.19
CA ASN A 57 -5.42 -12.31 20.62
C ASN A 57 -5.55 -12.73 19.16
N SER A 58 -6.71 -13.26 18.74
CA SER A 58 -7.00 -13.56 17.33
C SER A 58 -7.11 -12.28 16.49
N LEU A 59 -7.77 -11.23 17.01
CA LEU A 59 -7.83 -9.93 16.34
C LEU A 59 -6.46 -9.23 16.29
N LEU A 60 -5.68 -9.30 17.37
CA LEU A 60 -4.31 -8.79 17.41
C LEU A 60 -3.38 -9.53 16.42
N ALA A 61 -3.58 -10.85 16.24
CA ALA A 61 -2.86 -11.63 15.24
C ALA A 61 -3.23 -11.21 13.81
N CYS A 62 -4.53 -10.98 13.53
CA CYS A 62 -4.96 -10.41 12.25
C CYS A 62 -4.36 -9.01 12.00
N LEU A 63 -4.31 -8.16 13.02
CA LEU A 63 -3.69 -6.84 12.93
C LEU A 63 -2.20 -6.95 12.57
N ALA A 64 -1.44 -7.78 13.29
CA ALA A 64 -0.01 -8.01 13.01
C ALA A 64 0.23 -8.55 11.60
N PHE A 65 -0.65 -9.43 11.12
CA PHE A 65 -0.61 -9.93 9.74
C PHE A 65 -0.85 -8.80 8.73
N CYS A 66 -1.86 -7.95 8.94
CA CYS A 66 -2.13 -6.79 8.08
C CYS A 66 -0.96 -5.80 8.04
N ASP A 67 -0.30 -5.56 9.18
CA ASP A 67 0.87 -4.68 9.26
C ASP A 67 2.07 -5.25 8.49
N ILE A 68 2.33 -6.56 8.56
CA ILE A 68 3.36 -7.22 7.76
C ILE A 68 3.04 -7.09 6.27
N VAL A 69 1.80 -7.39 5.86
CA VAL A 69 1.37 -7.27 4.46
C VAL A 69 1.53 -5.84 3.96
N PHE A 70 1.12 -4.84 4.75
CA PHE A 70 1.30 -3.43 4.42
C PHE A 70 2.77 -3.07 4.20
N LEU A 71 3.66 -3.47 5.12
CA LEU A 71 5.09 -3.21 5.01
C LEU A 71 5.69 -3.89 3.77
N LEU A 72 5.33 -5.15 3.50
CA LEU A 72 5.76 -5.89 2.31
C LEU A 72 5.33 -5.20 1.01
N LEU A 73 4.09 -4.71 0.94
CA LEU A 73 3.57 -3.98 -0.22
C LEU A 73 4.28 -2.64 -0.46
N MET A 74 4.82 -2.03 0.61
CA MET A 74 5.57 -0.77 0.54
C MET A 74 7.06 -0.96 0.21
N ILE A 75 7.63 -2.17 0.30
CA ILE A 75 9.03 -2.44 -0.05
C ILE A 75 9.36 -2.06 -1.50
N PRO A 76 8.60 -2.49 -2.54
CA PRO A 76 8.91 -2.12 -3.93
C PRO A 76 8.89 -0.60 -4.14
N HIS A 77 8.04 0.11 -3.40
CA HIS A 77 7.94 1.57 -3.45
C HIS A 77 9.20 2.24 -2.88
N SER A 78 9.70 1.77 -1.73
CA SER A 78 10.98 2.24 -1.18
C SER A 78 12.15 1.88 -2.08
N LEU A 79 12.18 0.66 -2.62
CA LEU A 79 13.27 0.18 -3.48
C LEU A 79 13.39 1.01 -4.78
N ALA A 80 12.26 1.44 -5.35
CA ALA A 80 12.22 2.30 -6.53
C ALA A 80 12.83 3.70 -6.34
N ASN A 81 13.09 4.13 -5.10
CA ASN A 81 13.76 5.41 -4.80
C ASN A 81 15.29 5.29 -4.73
N PHE A 82 15.85 4.07 -4.65
CA PHE A 82 17.30 3.89 -4.69
C PHE A 82 17.82 4.00 -6.12
N ASN A 83 18.88 4.79 -6.34
CA ASN A 83 19.46 5.03 -7.67
C ASN A 83 19.77 3.73 -8.45
N VAL A 84 20.25 2.69 -7.75
CA VAL A 84 20.59 1.38 -8.34
C VAL A 84 19.37 0.70 -8.99
N PHE A 85 18.21 0.79 -8.34
CA PHE A 85 16.97 0.17 -8.81
C PHE A 85 16.14 1.11 -9.69
N ALA A 86 16.20 2.42 -9.42
CA ALA A 86 15.49 3.45 -10.18
C ALA A 86 15.96 3.57 -11.63
N LEU A 87 17.23 3.27 -11.90
CA LEU A 87 17.84 3.31 -13.23
C LEU A 87 17.75 1.97 -13.99
N ASN A 88 17.33 0.89 -13.32
CA ASN A 88 17.20 -0.41 -13.97
C ASN A 88 15.89 -0.49 -14.77
N TYR A 89 16.00 -0.65 -16.10
CA TYR A 89 14.86 -0.67 -17.02
C TYR A 89 13.81 -1.73 -16.66
N PHE A 90 14.24 -2.97 -16.40
CA PHE A 90 13.32 -4.09 -16.16
C PHE A 90 12.52 -3.90 -14.87
N PHE A 91 13.20 -3.50 -13.79
CA PHE A 91 12.56 -3.22 -12.51
C PHE A 91 11.58 -2.05 -12.64
N ARG A 92 12.00 -0.98 -13.31
CA ARG A 92 11.21 0.23 -13.50
C ARG A 92 9.95 -0.02 -14.33
N TRP A 93 10.04 -0.77 -15.42
CA TRP A 93 8.87 -1.14 -16.23
C TRP A 93 7.85 -1.93 -15.41
N TYR A 94 8.30 -2.99 -14.73
CA TYR A 94 7.44 -3.83 -13.91
C TYR A 94 6.81 -3.05 -12.76
N TYR A 95 7.63 -2.30 -12.02
CA TYR A 95 7.17 -1.49 -10.90
C TYR A 95 6.19 -0.40 -11.34
N LEU A 96 6.46 0.36 -12.41
CA LEU A 96 5.55 1.42 -12.85
C LEU A 96 4.20 0.88 -13.33
N SER A 97 4.19 -0.30 -13.96
CA SER A 97 2.95 -0.99 -14.34
C SER A 97 2.17 -1.46 -13.11
N ALA A 98 2.86 -2.05 -12.12
CA ALA A 98 2.24 -2.56 -10.91
C ALA A 98 1.99 -1.50 -9.81
N LYS A 99 2.57 -0.29 -9.94
CA LYS A 99 2.62 0.74 -8.89
C LYS A 99 1.24 1.05 -8.34
N ILE A 100 0.27 1.27 -9.23
CA ILE A 100 -1.09 1.63 -8.82
C ILE A 100 -1.73 0.50 -8.01
N HIS A 101 -1.57 -0.74 -8.46
CA HIS A 101 -2.09 -1.93 -7.77
C HIS A 101 -1.43 -2.13 -6.40
N LEU A 102 -0.11 -1.91 -6.30
CA LEU A 102 0.61 -2.03 -5.04
C LEU A 102 0.17 -0.97 -4.03
N ILE A 103 0.01 0.28 -4.46
CA ILE A 103 -0.43 1.39 -3.59
C ILE A 103 -1.88 1.18 -3.16
N THR A 104 -2.76 0.72 -4.05
CA THR A 104 -4.17 0.48 -3.72
C THR A 104 -4.31 -0.69 -2.74
N LEU A 105 -3.54 -1.77 -2.92
CA LEU A 105 -3.46 -2.86 -1.97
C LEU A 105 -2.89 -2.43 -0.61
N ALA A 106 -1.86 -1.57 -0.60
CA ALA A 106 -1.28 -1.05 0.64
C ALA A 106 -2.29 -0.15 1.39
N ASN A 107 -3.03 0.68 0.67
CA ASN A 107 -4.09 1.51 1.26
C ASN A 107 -5.21 0.63 1.82
N TRP A 108 -5.60 -0.43 1.10
CA TRP A 108 -6.56 -1.41 1.59
C TRP A 108 -6.09 -2.11 2.86
N SER A 109 -4.86 -2.63 2.91
CA SER A 109 -4.32 -3.28 4.10
C SER A 109 -4.21 -2.33 5.29
N SER A 110 -3.85 -1.06 5.05
CA SER A 110 -3.82 -0.02 6.08
C SER A 110 -5.21 0.29 6.64
N ALA A 111 -6.21 0.44 5.76
CA ALA A 111 -7.59 0.65 6.18
C ALA A 111 -8.13 -0.52 7.02
N VAL A 112 -7.84 -1.76 6.62
CA VAL A 112 -8.18 -2.96 7.40
C VAL A 112 -7.51 -2.92 8.78
N ALA A 113 -6.22 -2.60 8.86
CA ALA A 113 -5.50 -2.50 10.11
C ALA A 113 -6.13 -1.48 11.07
N ILE A 114 -6.52 -0.30 10.58
CA ILE A 114 -7.18 0.74 11.39
C ILE A 114 -8.50 0.23 11.99
N TRP A 115 -9.35 -0.40 11.17
CA TRP A 115 -10.61 -0.97 11.65
C TRP A 115 -10.41 -2.15 12.61
N LEU A 116 -9.36 -2.95 12.42
CA LEU A 116 -8.98 -4.00 13.36
C LEU A 116 -8.53 -3.42 14.72
N VAL A 117 -7.79 -2.30 14.73
CA VAL A 117 -7.44 -1.61 15.98
C VAL A 117 -8.70 -1.15 16.71
N VAL A 118 -9.67 -0.57 16.00
CA VAL A 118 -10.97 -0.17 16.58
C VAL A 118 -11.70 -1.38 17.16
N ALA A 119 -11.74 -2.51 16.43
CA ALA A 119 -12.36 -3.75 16.91
C ALA A 119 -11.66 -4.31 18.16
N VAL A 120 -10.33 -4.30 18.21
CA VAL A 120 -9.56 -4.70 19.40
C VAL A 120 -9.88 -3.81 20.59
N CYS A 121 -9.96 -2.49 20.38
CA CYS A 121 -10.33 -1.53 21.43
C CYS A 121 -11.75 -1.80 21.95
N ALA A 122 -12.71 -2.04 21.06
CA ALA A 122 -14.09 -2.35 21.42
C ALA A 122 -14.17 -3.65 22.24
N GLU A 123 -13.50 -4.72 21.83
CA GLU A 123 -13.44 -5.99 22.56
C GLU A 123 -12.86 -5.80 23.98
N ARG A 124 -11.79 -5.00 24.12
CA ARG A 124 -11.20 -4.71 25.44
C ARG A 124 -12.15 -3.94 26.34
N VAL A 125 -12.86 -2.94 25.82
CA VAL A 125 -13.84 -2.16 26.59
C VAL A 125 -15.03 -3.04 27.02
N MET A 126 -15.54 -3.89 26.12
CA MET A 126 -16.62 -4.83 26.45
C MET A 126 -16.20 -5.85 27.51
N GLY A 127 -14.95 -6.34 27.45
CA GLY A 127 -14.37 -7.23 28.47
C GLY A 127 -14.33 -6.60 29.87
N ILE A 128 -14.03 -5.30 29.96
CA ILE A 128 -13.96 -4.57 31.24
C ILE A 128 -15.37 -4.24 31.76
N ARG A 129 -16.27 -3.77 30.90
CA ARG A 129 -17.61 -3.30 31.30
C ARG A 129 -18.58 -4.44 31.62
N HIS A 130 -18.45 -5.59 30.95
CA HIS A 130 -19.37 -6.73 31.10
C HIS A 130 -18.61 -8.05 31.34
N PRO A 131 -18.04 -8.24 32.55
CA PRO A 131 -17.24 -9.43 32.87
C PRO A 131 -18.03 -10.75 32.84
N PHE A 132 -19.35 -10.71 33.08
CA PHE A 132 -20.21 -11.90 33.09
C PHE A 132 -20.87 -12.21 31.74
N HIS A 133 -21.13 -11.20 30.92
CA HIS A 133 -21.75 -11.39 29.58
C HIS A 133 -20.72 -11.86 28.53
N THR A 134 -19.42 -11.63 28.77
CA THR A 134 -18.34 -12.07 27.89
C THR A 134 -18.00 -13.56 28.00
N ARG A 135 -18.58 -14.28 28.96
CA ARG A 135 -18.51 -15.75 29.08
C ARG A 135 -19.59 -16.48 28.27
N ALA A 136 -20.60 -15.75 27.78
CA ALA A 136 -21.51 -16.28 26.75
C ALA A 136 -20.68 -16.54 25.50
N HIS A 137 -20.61 -17.82 25.11
CA HIS A 137 -19.74 -18.40 24.10
C HIS A 137 -19.92 -17.74 22.72
N TRP A 138 -19.38 -16.54 22.52
CA TRP A 138 -19.28 -15.93 21.21
C TRP A 138 -18.29 -16.75 20.39
N SER A 139 -18.85 -17.47 19.41
CA SER A 139 -18.12 -18.46 18.64
C SER A 139 -17.01 -17.81 17.81
N ARG A 140 -15.94 -18.59 17.51
CA ARG A 140 -14.88 -18.20 16.57
C ARG A 140 -15.45 -17.70 15.24
N TYR A 141 -16.62 -18.21 14.84
CA TYR A 141 -17.35 -17.77 13.66
C TYR A 141 -17.76 -16.29 13.72
N CYS A 142 -18.16 -15.76 14.88
CA CYS A 142 -18.51 -14.34 15.01
C CYS A 142 -17.29 -13.44 14.81
N THR A 143 -16.15 -13.79 15.42
CA THR A 143 -14.90 -13.05 15.22
C THR A 143 -14.45 -13.10 13.76
N ALA A 144 -14.54 -14.26 13.12
CA ALA A 144 -14.24 -14.41 11.70
C ALA A 144 -15.19 -13.57 10.82
N ALA A 145 -16.48 -13.54 11.13
CA ALA A 145 -17.47 -12.73 10.43
C ALA A 145 -17.21 -11.23 10.57
N ILE A 146 -16.79 -10.75 11.76
CA ILE A 146 -16.40 -9.35 11.98
C ILE A 146 -15.19 -9.00 11.12
N VAL A 147 -14.13 -9.81 11.17
CA VAL A 147 -12.92 -9.57 10.36
C VAL A 147 -13.26 -9.57 8.87
N PHE A 148 -14.06 -10.53 8.40
CA PHE A 148 -14.52 -10.59 7.02
C PHE A 148 -15.30 -9.33 6.61
N THR A 149 -16.21 -8.87 7.47
CA THR A 149 -16.98 -7.63 7.22
C THR A 149 -16.07 -6.41 7.15
N ILE A 150 -15.08 -6.30 8.04
CA ILE A 150 -14.08 -5.23 8.01
C ILE A 150 -13.30 -5.26 6.70
N VAL A 151 -12.81 -6.43 6.28
CA VAL A 151 -12.05 -6.60 5.04
C VAL A 151 -12.85 -6.18 3.81
N LEU A 152 -14.13 -6.57 3.75
CA LEU A 152 -15.04 -6.19 2.68
C LEU A 152 -15.33 -4.69 2.66
N LEU A 153 -15.72 -4.11 3.78
CA LEU A 153 -16.06 -2.68 3.86
C LEU A 153 -14.84 -1.81 3.55
N ALA A 154 -13.68 -2.14 4.11
CA ALA A 154 -12.44 -1.45 3.79
C ALA A 154 -12.10 -1.59 2.30
N GLY A 155 -12.29 -2.77 1.71
CA GLY A 155 -12.08 -3.00 0.29
C GLY A 155 -12.99 -2.17 -0.59
N MET A 156 -14.28 -2.08 -0.27
CA MET A 156 -15.24 -1.25 -1.01
C MET A 156 -14.87 0.24 -0.97
N LEU A 157 -14.45 0.73 0.20
CA LEU A 157 -14.04 2.12 0.37
C LEU A 157 -12.75 2.45 -0.40
N THR A 158 -11.74 1.57 -0.35
CA THR A 158 -10.46 1.81 -1.03
C THR A 158 -10.49 1.50 -2.51
N PHE A 159 -11.45 0.69 -2.98
CA PHE A 159 -11.64 0.40 -4.40
C PHE A 159 -11.90 1.66 -5.21
N TYR A 160 -12.61 2.65 -4.65
CA TYR A 160 -12.80 3.96 -5.30
C TYR A 160 -11.46 4.59 -5.71
N ASN A 161 -10.43 4.50 -4.86
CA ASN A 161 -9.11 5.04 -5.13
C ASN A 161 -8.38 4.36 -6.31
N ASN A 162 -8.70 3.09 -6.57
CA ASN A 162 -8.14 2.34 -7.70
C ASN A 162 -8.70 2.83 -9.06
N PHE A 163 -9.90 3.40 -9.09
CA PHE A 163 -10.50 3.94 -10.31
C PHE A 163 -10.26 5.44 -10.51
N SER A 164 -10.03 6.18 -9.41
CA SER A 164 -9.78 7.63 -9.51
C SER A 164 -8.44 7.96 -10.17
N HIS A 165 -7.43 7.09 -10.08
CA HIS A 165 -6.09 7.37 -10.62
C HIS A 165 -5.78 6.54 -11.87
N ILE A 166 -5.58 7.21 -13.01
CA ILE A 166 -5.13 6.57 -14.25
C ILE A 166 -3.66 6.93 -14.48
N CYS A 167 -2.80 5.92 -14.56
CA CYS A 167 -1.38 6.10 -14.87
C CYS A 167 -1.11 5.81 -16.35
N VAL A 168 -0.50 6.76 -17.05
CA VAL A 168 -0.05 6.60 -18.44
C VAL A 168 1.45 6.35 -18.42
N VAL A 169 1.86 5.17 -18.90
CA VAL A 169 3.28 4.78 -19.06
C VAL A 169 3.71 5.07 -20.50
N LYS A 170 4.83 5.75 -20.68
CA LYS A 170 5.45 6.01 -22.00
C LYS A 170 6.94 5.70 -21.98
N GLU A 171 7.42 5.15 -23.10
CA GLU A 171 8.83 4.90 -23.38
C GLU A 171 9.46 6.09 -24.10
N PHE A 172 10.66 6.49 -23.67
CA PHE A 172 11.47 7.58 -24.22
C PHE A 172 12.91 7.10 -24.47
N CYS A 173 13.69 7.88 -25.22
CA CYS A 173 15.10 7.61 -25.55
C CYS A 173 15.35 6.20 -26.12
N ASN A 174 14.76 5.89 -27.29
CA ASN A 174 14.92 4.60 -27.98
C ASN A 174 14.62 3.38 -27.07
N ARG A 175 13.55 3.46 -26.26
CA ARG A 175 13.12 2.43 -25.29
C ARG A 175 14.07 2.18 -24.12
N THR A 176 14.94 3.12 -23.79
CA THR A 176 15.83 2.99 -22.62
C THR A 176 15.27 3.66 -21.36
N GLN A 177 14.27 4.55 -21.51
CA GLN A 177 13.72 5.32 -20.40
C GLN A 177 12.20 5.13 -20.32
N VAL A 178 11.69 4.75 -19.14
CA VAL A 178 10.24 4.55 -18.92
C VAL A 178 9.74 5.59 -17.95
N MET A 179 8.74 6.37 -18.32
CA MET A 179 8.14 7.38 -17.45
C MET A 179 6.65 7.09 -17.29
N ALA A 180 6.15 7.16 -16.06
CA ALA A 180 4.73 7.08 -15.78
C ALA A 180 4.27 8.34 -15.07
N LYS A 181 3.19 8.95 -15.54
CA LYS A 181 2.46 9.98 -14.81
C LYS A 181 1.07 9.47 -14.49
N CYS A 182 0.67 9.61 -13.23
CA CYS A 182 -0.66 9.29 -12.76
C CYS A 182 -1.45 10.59 -12.63
N PHE A 183 -2.65 10.59 -13.19
CA PHE A 183 -3.57 11.72 -13.15
C PHE A 183 -4.82 11.34 -12.36
N ASP A 184 -5.40 12.31 -11.66
CA ASP A 184 -6.66 12.13 -10.95
C ASP A 184 -7.82 12.44 -11.90
N VAL A 185 -8.68 11.45 -12.14
CA VAL A 185 -9.73 11.51 -13.17
C VAL A 185 -10.75 12.61 -12.89
N THR A 186 -10.96 12.96 -11.62
CA THR A 186 -11.94 13.97 -11.18
C THR A 186 -11.43 15.41 -11.27
N LEU A 187 -10.12 15.65 -11.14
CA LEU A 187 -9.53 16.99 -11.19
C LEU A 187 -9.03 17.33 -12.60
N ASP A 188 -8.49 16.33 -13.30
CA ASP A 188 -7.74 16.51 -14.54
C ASP A 188 -8.51 16.00 -15.77
N THR A 189 -9.84 15.88 -15.74
CA THR A 189 -10.62 15.31 -16.87
C THR A 189 -10.31 16.02 -18.21
N LEU A 190 -10.14 17.36 -18.16
CA LEU A 190 -9.80 18.19 -19.31
C LEU A 190 -8.33 18.01 -19.75
N VAL A 191 -7.41 17.86 -18.79
CA VAL A 191 -5.98 17.59 -19.03
C VAL A 191 -5.75 16.18 -19.55
N TYR A 192 -6.52 15.19 -19.08
CA TYR A 192 -6.52 13.81 -19.55
C TYR A 192 -6.99 13.70 -21.00
N PHE A 193 -8.11 14.33 -21.35
CA PHE A 193 -8.60 14.37 -22.73
C PHE A 193 -7.60 15.10 -23.64
N LEU A 194 -7.05 16.23 -23.18
CA LEU A 194 -6.00 16.95 -23.90
C LEU A 194 -4.74 16.11 -24.06
N LEU A 195 -4.23 15.42 -23.04
CA LEU A 195 -3.04 14.57 -23.16
C LEU A 195 -3.27 13.32 -24.00
N ARG A 196 -4.49 12.76 -24.01
CA ARG A 196 -4.82 11.59 -24.84
C ARG A 196 -4.96 11.98 -26.32
N PHE A 197 -5.50 13.17 -26.63
CA PHE A 197 -5.62 13.70 -27.99
C PHE A 197 -4.35 14.44 -28.49
N LEU A 198 -3.63 15.15 -27.63
CA LEU A 198 -2.38 15.90 -27.91
C LEU A 198 -1.12 15.08 -27.57
N SER A 199 -1.26 13.81 -27.18
CA SER A 199 -0.18 12.83 -27.07
C SER A 199 0.78 12.79 -28.28
N PRO A 200 0.35 13.06 -29.54
CA PRO A 200 1.28 13.18 -30.66
C PRO A 200 1.90 14.57 -30.85
N ILE A 201 1.51 15.61 -30.10
CA ILE A 201 1.81 17.02 -30.42
C ILE A 201 2.59 17.77 -29.31
N ILE A 202 2.44 17.46 -28.02
CA ILE A 202 2.96 18.33 -26.91
C ILE A 202 4.11 17.74 -26.05
N LEU A 203 4.55 16.49 -26.26
CA LEU A 203 5.62 15.87 -25.42
C LEU A 203 6.84 15.40 -26.21
#